data_AF-A0A7C1C2C8-F1
#
_entry.id   AF-A0A7C1C2C8-F1
#
_cell.length_a   1.000
_cell.length_b   1.000
_cell.length_c   1.000
_cell.angle_alpha   90.00
_cell.angle_beta   90.00
_cell.angle_gamma   90.00
#
_symmetry.space_group_name_H-M   'P 1'
#
loop_
_entity.id
_entity.type
_entity.pdbx_description
1 polymer ?
#
loop_
_entity_poly.entity_id
_entity_poly.type
_entity_poly.pdbx_seq_one_letter_code
_entity_poly.pdbx_strand_id
1 'polypeptide(L)'
;MRERLEKIPSVNNLTTAAKRIQPYIHRTPVLTSETINRMFGSSFFFKCENFQKVGAFKSRGAVNAVFSLNDKSVINGVATHSSGNHAQALARAGRLRRVPVYIVMPRNAPRVKINAVRNYGGIITFCEPTLKAREETLKRVIKETGSVEIHPYDNYRIIEGQATCTMELIEDAGAPDMILCPVGGGGLLSGTALAAAYFSKNTEVIACEPAMADDAYR
;
A
#
# COMPACT_ATOMS: atom_id res chain seq x y z
N MET A 1 -14.03 15.98 -3.80
CA MET A 1 -14.17 15.72 -2.35
C MET A 1 -13.56 14.36 -2.08
N ARG A 2 -12.70 14.20 -1.07
CA ARG A 2 -12.23 12.86 -0.66
C ARG A 2 -13.46 12.10 -0.15
N GLU A 3 -13.75 10.91 -0.70
CA GLU A 3 -14.77 10.04 -0.12
C GLU A 3 -14.31 9.67 1.29
N ARG A 4 -15.11 10.01 2.31
CA ARG A 4 -14.82 9.61 3.68
C ARG A 4 -15.00 8.10 3.79
N LEU A 5 -14.07 7.42 4.43
CA LEU A 5 -14.20 5.98 4.69
C LEU A 5 -15.26 5.78 5.80
N GLU A 6 -16.48 5.44 5.41
CA GLU A 6 -17.64 5.29 6.31
C GLU A 6 -18.10 3.84 6.54
N LYS A 7 -17.63 2.89 5.74
CA LYS A 7 -17.94 1.47 5.80
C LYS A 7 -16.72 0.63 6.12
N ILE A 8 -16.91 -0.48 6.83
CA ILE A 8 -15.86 -1.47 7.09
C ILE A 8 -15.83 -2.46 5.90
N PRO A 9 -14.70 -2.64 5.20
CA PRO A 9 -14.58 -3.63 4.14
C PRO A 9 -14.92 -5.04 4.64
N SER A 10 -15.73 -5.77 3.88
CA SER A 10 -16.13 -7.14 4.24
C SER A 10 -15.04 -8.16 3.92
N VAL A 11 -15.16 -9.37 4.47
CA VAL A 11 -14.33 -10.52 4.10
C VAL A 11 -14.34 -10.80 2.59
N ASN A 12 -15.47 -10.54 1.91
CA ASN A 12 -15.58 -10.68 0.46
C ASN A 12 -14.73 -9.64 -0.29
N ASN A 13 -14.62 -8.42 0.23
CA ASN A 13 -13.74 -7.40 -0.35
C ASN A 13 -12.28 -7.85 -0.31
N LEU A 14 -11.84 -8.38 0.83
CA LEU A 14 -10.47 -8.86 1.04
C LEU A 14 -10.13 -10.07 0.15
N THR A 15 -11.01 -11.09 0.13
CA THR A 15 -10.81 -12.26 -0.73
C THR A 15 -10.86 -11.92 -2.22
N THR A 16 -11.69 -10.95 -2.61
CA THR A 16 -11.71 -10.43 -3.99
C THR A 16 -10.42 -9.70 -4.33
N ALA A 17 -9.91 -8.87 -3.41
CA ALA A 17 -8.62 -8.20 -3.59
C ALA A 17 -7.47 -9.20 -3.74
N ALA A 18 -7.42 -10.24 -2.89
CA ALA A 18 -6.43 -11.31 -2.98
C ALA A 18 -6.43 -11.99 -4.35
N LYS A 19 -7.60 -12.39 -4.85
CA LYS A 19 -7.76 -12.99 -6.19
C LYS A 19 -7.33 -12.03 -7.30
N ARG A 20 -7.71 -10.75 -7.22
CA ARG A 20 -7.41 -9.73 -8.22
C ARG A 20 -5.91 -9.49 -8.40
N ILE A 21 -5.16 -9.46 -7.31
CA ILE A 21 -3.74 -9.09 -7.35
C ILE A 21 -2.80 -10.27 -7.55
N GLN A 22 -3.24 -11.51 -7.29
CA GLN A 22 -2.43 -12.72 -7.31
C GLN A 22 -1.48 -12.85 -8.52
N PRO A 23 -1.89 -12.59 -9.78
CA PRO A 23 -0.99 -12.75 -10.93
C PRO A 23 0.06 -11.63 -11.06
N TYR A 24 -0.03 -10.58 -10.24
CA TYR A 24 0.77 -9.36 -10.38
C TYR A 24 1.71 -9.08 -9.21
N ILE A 25 1.62 -9.86 -8.12
CA ILE A 25 2.45 -9.73 -6.92
C ILE A 25 3.27 -10.99 -6.69
N HIS A 26 4.23 -10.93 -5.79
CA HIS A 26 4.82 -12.13 -5.20
C HIS A 26 3.98 -12.57 -4.00
N ARG A 27 3.73 -13.87 -3.87
CA ARG A 27 3.47 -14.45 -2.55
C ARG A 27 4.81 -14.47 -1.82
N THR A 28 5.02 -13.52 -0.93
CA THR A 28 6.32 -13.31 -0.27
C THR A 28 6.56 -14.40 0.78
N PRO A 29 7.82 -14.80 1.03
CA PRO A 29 8.09 -15.84 2.01
C PRO A 29 7.80 -15.36 3.43
N VAL A 30 7.55 -16.32 4.31
CA VAL A 30 7.65 -16.14 5.77
C VAL A 30 8.98 -16.72 6.21
N LEU A 31 9.84 -15.88 6.79
CA LEU A 31 11.11 -16.32 7.37
C LEU A 31 11.00 -16.44 8.89
N THR A 32 11.88 -17.22 9.50
CA THR A 32 12.00 -17.37 10.95
C THR A 32 13.47 -17.25 11.34
N SER A 33 13.76 -17.08 12.64
CA SER A 33 15.14 -17.00 13.15
C SER A 33 15.24 -17.62 14.53
N GLU A 34 15.94 -18.74 14.65
CA GLU A 34 16.16 -19.39 15.95
C GLU A 34 16.87 -18.49 16.96
N THR A 35 17.79 -17.64 16.49
CA THR A 35 18.51 -16.70 17.35
C THR A 35 17.56 -15.67 17.95
N ILE A 36 16.64 -15.11 17.15
CA ILE A 36 15.63 -14.18 17.64
C ILE A 36 14.64 -14.90 18.56
N ASN A 37 14.25 -16.13 18.19
CA ASN A 37 13.34 -16.91 19.03
C ASN A 37 13.92 -17.16 20.42
N ARG A 38 15.19 -17.57 20.52
CA ARG A 38 15.88 -17.76 21.81
C ARG A 38 16.03 -16.46 22.60
N MET A 39 16.26 -15.33 21.91
CA MET A 39 16.46 -14.03 22.57
C MET A 39 15.21 -13.56 23.33
N PHE A 40 14.02 -13.87 22.81
CA PHE A 40 12.75 -13.40 23.37
C PHE A 40 11.88 -14.52 23.96
N GLY A 41 12.30 -15.79 23.85
CA GLY A 41 11.52 -16.94 24.31
C GLY A 41 10.21 -17.17 23.53
N SER A 42 10.12 -16.67 22.30
CA SER A 42 8.90 -16.67 21.47
C SER A 42 9.19 -17.08 20.03
N SER A 43 8.17 -17.47 19.26
CA SER A 43 8.34 -17.79 17.83
C SER A 43 8.09 -16.56 16.95
N PHE A 44 9.08 -16.15 16.18
CA PHE A 44 8.99 -15.02 15.26
C PHE A 44 8.81 -15.47 13.82
N PHE A 45 7.83 -14.85 13.15
CA PHE A 45 7.52 -15.04 11.74
C PHE A 45 7.61 -13.69 11.02
N PHE A 46 8.44 -13.61 10.00
CA PHE A 46 8.69 -12.40 9.23
C PHE A 46 8.04 -12.51 7.86
N LYS A 47 6.89 -11.86 7.64
CA LYS A 47 6.30 -11.74 6.30
C LYS A 47 7.10 -10.73 5.47
N CYS A 48 7.94 -11.22 4.57
CA CYS A 48 9.01 -10.43 3.94
C CYS A 48 8.53 -9.57 2.75
N GLU A 49 7.74 -8.54 3.01
CA GLU A 49 7.26 -7.60 1.98
C GLU A 49 8.35 -6.71 1.38
N ASN A 50 9.57 -6.72 1.93
CA ASN A 50 10.76 -6.19 1.27
C ASN A 50 11.12 -6.97 -0.02
N PHE A 51 10.66 -8.20 -0.17
CA PHE A 51 10.79 -8.99 -1.41
C PHE A 51 9.59 -8.86 -2.35
N GLN A 52 8.59 -8.05 -2.00
CA GLN A 52 7.49 -7.76 -2.89
C GLN A 52 7.98 -6.99 -4.13
N LYS A 53 7.19 -7.01 -5.20
CA LYS A 53 7.39 -6.10 -6.34
C LYS A 53 7.53 -4.66 -5.83
N VAL A 54 8.41 -3.88 -6.46
CA VAL A 54 8.85 -2.54 -6.01
C VAL A 54 9.54 -2.48 -4.63
N GLY A 55 9.88 -3.65 -4.05
CA GLY A 55 10.58 -3.75 -2.76
C GLY A 55 9.71 -3.40 -1.55
N ALA A 56 8.37 -3.38 -1.70
CA ALA A 56 7.47 -3.00 -0.62
C ALA A 56 6.04 -3.52 -0.80
N PHE A 57 5.33 -3.68 0.31
CA PHE A 57 3.93 -4.10 0.37
C PHE A 57 2.97 -3.24 -0.47
N LYS A 58 3.35 -1.99 -0.77
CA LYS A 58 2.53 -1.03 -1.53
C LYS A 58 2.10 -1.56 -2.90
N SER A 59 2.83 -2.51 -3.49
CA SER A 59 2.40 -3.14 -4.75
C SER A 59 1.05 -3.83 -4.63
N ARG A 60 0.68 -4.37 -3.47
CA ARG A 60 -0.59 -5.09 -3.28
C ARG A 60 -1.77 -4.13 -3.45
N GLY A 61 -1.83 -3.09 -2.64
CA GLY A 61 -2.86 -2.06 -2.68
C GLY A 61 -2.87 -1.31 -4.00
N ALA A 62 -1.71 -0.90 -4.53
CA ALA A 62 -1.67 -0.16 -5.80
C ALA A 62 -2.25 -0.98 -6.96
N VAL A 63 -1.90 -2.26 -7.08
CA VAL A 63 -2.49 -3.15 -8.08
C VAL A 63 -3.98 -3.32 -7.81
N ASN A 64 -4.40 -3.60 -6.56
CA ASN A 64 -5.82 -3.74 -6.24
C ASN A 64 -6.61 -2.49 -6.63
N ALA A 65 -6.12 -1.31 -6.26
CA ALA A 65 -6.76 -0.03 -6.55
C ALA A 65 -6.89 0.21 -8.04
N VAL A 66 -5.79 0.07 -8.79
CA VAL A 66 -5.81 0.28 -10.23
C VAL A 66 -6.71 -0.73 -10.91
N PHE A 67 -6.63 -2.04 -10.59
CA PHE A 67 -7.41 -3.10 -11.23
C PHE A 67 -8.89 -3.17 -10.78
N SER A 68 -9.27 -2.49 -9.70
CA SER A 68 -10.66 -2.42 -9.24
C SER A 68 -11.48 -1.33 -9.92
N LEU A 69 -10.84 -0.37 -10.59
CA LEU A 69 -11.55 0.64 -11.38
C LEU A 69 -12.16 -0.02 -12.62
N ASN A 70 -13.31 0.47 -13.08
CA ASN A 70 -13.82 0.06 -14.40
C ASN A 70 -13.04 0.79 -15.51
N ASP A 71 -13.15 0.32 -16.75
CA ASP A 71 -12.37 0.85 -17.87
C ASP A 71 -12.67 2.32 -18.16
N LYS A 72 -13.93 2.75 -18.01
CA LYS A 72 -14.33 4.16 -18.18
C LYS A 72 -13.68 5.07 -17.14
N SER A 73 -13.55 4.61 -15.90
CA SER A 73 -12.96 5.40 -14.81
C SER A 73 -11.45 5.50 -14.89
N VAL A 74 -10.77 4.52 -15.48
CA VAL A 74 -9.30 4.47 -15.52
C VAL A 74 -8.70 4.90 -16.85
N ILE A 75 -9.53 5.17 -17.87
CA ILE A 75 -9.05 5.54 -19.22
C ILE A 75 -8.16 6.78 -19.21
N ASN A 76 -8.49 7.75 -18.35
CA ASN A 76 -7.72 8.97 -18.14
C ASN A 76 -6.54 8.78 -17.17
N GLY A 77 -6.29 7.55 -16.73
CA GLY A 77 -5.22 7.20 -15.83
C GLY A 77 -5.53 7.46 -14.35
N VAL A 78 -4.49 7.32 -13.55
CA VAL A 78 -4.52 7.51 -12.09
C VAL A 78 -3.44 8.49 -11.65
N ALA A 79 -3.67 9.17 -10.53
CA ALA A 79 -2.73 10.15 -10.00
C ALA A 79 -2.49 9.99 -8.49
N THR A 80 -1.32 10.37 -8.02
CA THR A 80 -1.01 10.45 -6.58
C THR A 80 0.07 11.49 -6.29
N HIS A 81 0.15 11.92 -5.04
CA HIS A 81 1.24 12.73 -4.53
C HIS A 81 2.11 11.88 -3.58
N SER A 82 3.12 11.22 -4.14
CA SER A 82 4.06 10.42 -3.37
C SER A 82 5.42 10.44 -4.03
N SER A 83 6.48 10.41 -3.23
CA SER A 83 7.84 10.27 -3.72
C SER A 83 8.47 8.94 -3.33
N GLY A 84 7.71 8.01 -2.75
CA GLY A 84 8.22 6.78 -2.13
C GLY A 84 7.65 5.48 -2.72
N ASN A 85 7.48 4.47 -1.88
CA ASN A 85 7.03 3.13 -2.27
C ASN A 85 5.69 3.14 -3.02
N HIS A 86 4.75 4.02 -2.62
CA HIS A 86 3.46 4.15 -3.30
C HIS A 86 3.59 4.67 -4.73
N ALA A 87 4.48 5.63 -4.98
CA ALA A 87 4.70 6.16 -6.32
C ALA A 87 5.19 5.07 -7.29
N GLN A 88 6.15 4.25 -6.86
CA GLN A 88 6.66 3.14 -7.65
C GLN A 88 5.59 2.06 -7.85
N ALA A 89 4.88 1.70 -6.78
CA ALA A 89 3.80 0.72 -6.84
C ALA A 89 2.68 1.13 -7.80
N LEU A 90 2.26 2.40 -7.76
CA LEU A 90 1.21 2.93 -8.62
C LEU A 90 1.67 3.03 -10.08
N ALA A 91 2.89 3.52 -10.32
CA ALA A 91 3.48 3.55 -11.66
C ALA A 91 3.54 2.15 -12.28
N ARG A 92 4.00 1.16 -11.50
CA ARG A 92 4.01 -0.24 -11.91
C ARG A 92 2.59 -0.75 -12.21
N ALA A 93 1.62 -0.48 -11.33
CA ALA A 93 0.25 -0.93 -11.49
C ALA A 93 -0.40 -0.36 -12.77
N GLY A 94 -0.19 0.92 -13.07
CA GLY A 94 -0.69 1.50 -14.32
C GLY A 94 0.02 0.98 -15.56
N ARG A 95 1.33 0.68 -15.50
CA ARG A 95 2.03 -0.02 -16.60
C ARG A 95 1.43 -1.39 -16.88
N LEU A 96 1.11 -2.16 -15.84
CA LEU A 96 0.46 -3.47 -15.99
C LEU A 96 -0.92 -3.35 -16.61
N ARG A 97 -1.70 -2.34 -16.20
CA ARG A 97 -3.05 -2.06 -16.74
C ARG A 97 -3.04 -1.26 -18.05
N ARG A 98 -1.86 -0.82 -18.53
CA ARG A 98 -1.68 0.02 -19.72
C ARG A 98 -2.43 1.35 -19.65
N VAL A 99 -2.39 2.01 -18.50
CA VAL A 99 -3.02 3.33 -18.27
C VAL A 99 -1.99 4.36 -17.83
N PRO A 100 -2.19 5.66 -18.12
CA PRO A 100 -1.32 6.71 -17.62
C PRO A 100 -1.26 6.74 -16.09
N VAL A 101 -0.08 7.04 -15.54
CA VAL A 101 0.09 7.25 -14.10
C VAL A 101 0.80 8.57 -13.87
N TYR A 102 0.11 9.51 -13.25
CA TYR A 102 0.64 10.82 -12.93
C TYR A 102 1.14 10.87 -11.49
N ILE A 103 2.42 11.16 -11.29
CA ILE A 103 3.05 11.17 -9.98
C ILE A 103 3.53 12.59 -9.67
N VAL A 104 2.96 13.20 -8.63
CA VAL A 104 3.46 14.46 -8.10
C VAL A 104 4.57 14.19 -7.09
N MET A 105 5.77 14.72 -7.37
CA MET A 105 6.96 14.57 -6.53
C MET A 105 7.56 15.93 -6.18
N PRO A 106 8.11 16.13 -4.97
CA PRO A 106 8.86 17.34 -4.66
C PRO A 106 10.17 17.38 -5.46
N ARG A 107 10.65 18.58 -5.81
CA ARG A 107 11.92 18.77 -6.55
C ARG A 107 13.14 18.18 -5.84
N ASN A 108 13.11 18.09 -4.52
CA ASN A 108 14.18 17.50 -3.70
C ASN A 108 14.03 15.97 -3.50
N ALA A 109 13.12 15.29 -4.22
CA ALA A 109 13.00 13.85 -4.13
C ALA A 109 14.33 13.16 -4.52
N PRO A 110 14.78 12.14 -3.79
CA PRO A 110 16.02 11.44 -4.13
C PRO A 110 16.01 10.90 -5.57
N ARG A 111 17.11 11.09 -6.30
CA ARG A 111 17.24 10.68 -7.73
C ARG A 111 16.86 9.22 -7.96
N VAL A 112 17.23 8.33 -7.05
CA VAL A 112 16.88 6.91 -7.13
C VAL A 112 15.36 6.68 -7.18
N LYS A 113 14.58 7.46 -6.42
CA LYS A 113 13.11 7.34 -6.39
C LYS A 113 12.47 7.92 -7.65
N ILE A 114 13.01 9.02 -8.17
CA ILE A 114 12.60 9.60 -9.45
C ILE A 114 12.82 8.59 -10.59
N ASN A 115 14.02 8.01 -10.65
CA ASN A 115 14.37 7.04 -11.69
C ASN A 115 13.52 5.77 -11.59
N ALA A 116 13.25 5.28 -10.38
CA ALA A 116 12.37 4.12 -10.21
C ALA A 116 10.96 4.36 -10.76
N VAL A 117 10.37 5.55 -10.52
CA VAL A 117 9.07 5.92 -11.09
C VAL A 117 9.12 6.00 -12.62
N ARG A 118 10.16 6.63 -13.18
CA ARG A 118 10.35 6.73 -14.64
C ARG A 118 10.50 5.36 -15.30
N ASN A 119 11.24 4.44 -14.69
CA ASN A 119 11.43 3.08 -15.21
C ASN A 119 10.13 2.29 -15.28
N TYR A 120 9.17 2.60 -14.42
CA TYR A 120 7.81 2.04 -14.49
C TYR A 120 6.88 2.81 -15.42
N GLY A 121 7.32 3.89 -16.06
CA GLY A 121 6.51 4.70 -16.98
C GLY A 121 5.63 5.75 -16.30
N GLY A 122 5.92 6.10 -15.03
CA GLY A 122 5.21 7.17 -14.35
C GLY A 122 5.55 8.55 -14.94
N ILE A 123 4.51 9.36 -15.17
CA ILE A 123 4.59 10.73 -15.67
C ILE A 123 4.75 11.65 -14.46
N ILE A 124 5.94 12.24 -14.30
CA ILE A 124 6.29 13.00 -13.09
C ILE A 124 5.99 14.49 -13.29
N THR A 125 5.24 15.07 -12.35
CA THR A 125 5.08 16.52 -12.20
C THR A 125 5.79 16.96 -10.92
N PHE A 126 6.77 17.85 -11.04
CA PHE A 126 7.51 18.36 -9.88
C PHE A 126 6.77 19.50 -9.16
N CYS A 127 6.89 19.54 -7.83
CA CYS A 127 6.37 20.61 -6.98
C CYS A 127 7.39 21.05 -5.90
N GLU A 128 7.05 22.09 -5.15
CA GLU A 128 7.81 22.47 -3.96
C GLU A 128 7.69 21.42 -2.85
N PRO A 129 8.69 21.31 -1.93
CA PRO A 129 8.76 20.25 -0.93
C PRO A 129 7.84 20.47 0.28
N THR A 130 6.64 21.01 0.07
CA THR A 130 5.63 21.22 1.11
C THR A 130 4.40 20.35 0.86
N LEU A 131 3.66 20.02 1.92
CA LEU A 131 2.41 19.24 1.78
C LEU A 131 1.39 20.01 0.92
N LYS A 132 1.23 21.31 1.18
CA LYS A 132 0.34 22.20 0.43
C LYS A 132 0.65 22.18 -1.07
N ALA A 133 1.91 22.35 -1.46
CA ALA A 133 2.31 22.35 -2.87
C ALA A 133 2.05 21.00 -3.55
N ARG A 134 2.25 19.88 -2.83
CA ARG A 134 1.93 18.54 -3.35
C ARG A 134 0.45 18.37 -3.63
N GLU A 135 -0.40 18.76 -2.68
CA GLU A 135 -1.86 18.64 -2.81
C GLU A 135 -2.42 19.57 -3.91
N GLU A 136 -1.96 20.81 -3.97
CA GLU A 136 -2.36 21.77 -5.00
C GLU A 136 -1.92 21.32 -6.40
N THR A 137 -0.69 20.83 -6.53
CA THR A 137 -0.17 20.31 -7.80
C THR A 137 -0.94 19.06 -8.23
N LEU A 138 -1.27 18.16 -7.30
CA LEU A 138 -2.08 16.98 -7.60
C LEU A 138 -3.50 17.36 -8.08
N LYS A 139 -4.16 18.30 -7.39
CA LYS A 139 -5.48 18.81 -7.82
C LYS A 139 -5.43 19.38 -9.23
N ARG A 140 -4.37 20.14 -9.56
CA ARG A 140 -4.16 20.68 -10.90
C ARG A 140 -3.98 19.56 -11.94
N VAL A 141 -3.12 18.58 -11.68
CA VAL A 141 -2.90 17.43 -12.56
C VAL A 141 -4.20 16.66 -12.81
N ILE A 142 -4.98 16.39 -11.77
CA ILE A 142 -6.28 15.72 -11.88
C ILE A 142 -7.25 16.54 -12.76
N LYS A 143 -7.32 17.86 -12.53
CA LYS A 143 -8.16 18.75 -13.34
C LYS A 143 -7.78 18.76 -14.82
N GLU A 144 -6.48 18.72 -15.13
CA GLU A 144 -5.96 18.74 -16.50
C GLU A 144 -6.12 17.39 -17.23
N THR A 145 -6.00 16.29 -16.50
CA THR A 145 -5.93 14.93 -17.09
C THR A 145 -7.24 14.17 -17.00
N GLY A 146 -8.12 14.51 -16.06
CA GLY A 146 -9.27 13.70 -15.70
C GLY A 146 -8.92 12.39 -14.99
N SER A 147 -7.69 12.25 -14.48
CA SER A 147 -7.22 11.05 -13.78
C SER A 147 -7.85 10.88 -12.40
N VAL A 148 -7.90 9.64 -11.91
CA VAL A 148 -8.45 9.32 -10.59
C VAL A 148 -7.36 9.38 -9.52
N GLU A 149 -7.61 10.09 -8.42
CA GLU A 149 -6.71 10.08 -7.27
C GLU A 149 -6.66 8.70 -6.60
N ILE A 150 -5.46 8.15 -6.44
CA ILE A 150 -5.20 6.95 -5.65
C ILE A 150 -4.36 7.34 -4.44
N HIS A 151 -5.06 7.63 -3.34
CA HIS A 151 -4.44 8.02 -2.08
C HIS A 151 -3.59 6.88 -1.52
N PRO A 152 -2.40 7.13 -0.93
CA PRO A 152 -1.45 6.08 -0.52
C PRO A 152 -1.89 5.16 0.63
N TYR A 153 -2.98 5.48 1.34
CA TYR A 153 -3.48 4.72 2.49
C TYR A 153 -4.97 4.94 2.74
N ASP A 154 -5.43 6.20 2.72
CA ASP A 154 -6.85 6.58 2.90
C ASP A 154 -7.71 6.25 1.65
N ASN A 155 -7.80 4.97 1.31
CA ASN A 155 -8.53 4.45 0.15
C ASN A 155 -8.86 2.98 0.38
N TYR A 156 -10.14 2.60 0.29
CA TYR A 156 -10.58 1.21 0.51
C TYR A 156 -9.81 0.19 -0.31
N ARG A 157 -9.60 0.46 -1.60
CA ARG A 157 -8.92 -0.48 -2.49
C ARG A 157 -7.45 -0.63 -2.13
N ILE A 158 -6.83 0.40 -1.54
CA ILE A 158 -5.49 0.28 -0.98
C ILE A 158 -5.51 -0.64 0.23
N ILE A 159 -6.37 -0.34 1.22
CA ILE A 159 -6.50 -1.09 2.48
C ILE A 159 -6.79 -2.58 2.21
N GLU A 160 -7.77 -2.87 1.37
CA GLU A 160 -8.15 -4.23 0.95
C GLU A 160 -6.98 -4.98 0.31
N GLY A 161 -6.20 -4.30 -0.54
CA GLY A 161 -5.00 -4.90 -1.12
C GLY A 161 -3.93 -5.15 -0.07
N GLN A 162 -3.75 -4.25 0.90
CA GLN A 162 -2.73 -4.44 1.94
C GLN A 162 -3.08 -5.58 2.89
N ALA A 163 -4.37 -5.80 3.16
CA ALA A 163 -4.87 -6.91 3.96
C ALA A 163 -4.37 -8.28 3.47
N THR A 164 -4.15 -8.42 2.17
CA THR A 164 -3.65 -9.67 1.56
C THR A 164 -2.28 -10.10 2.07
N CYS A 165 -1.46 -9.15 2.57
CA CYS A 165 -0.20 -9.47 3.22
C CYS A 165 -0.41 -10.38 4.44
N THR A 166 -1.36 -10.01 5.28
CA THR A 166 -1.69 -10.73 6.51
C THR A 166 -2.49 -11.99 6.23
N MET A 167 -3.36 -11.98 5.22
CA MET A 167 -4.03 -13.20 4.77
C MET A 167 -3.01 -14.27 4.37
N GLU A 168 -2.03 -13.92 3.54
CA GLU A 168 -0.97 -14.86 3.18
C GLU A 168 -0.12 -15.28 4.37
N LEU A 169 0.20 -14.38 5.31
CA LEU A 169 0.92 -14.75 6.54
C LEU A 169 0.16 -15.82 7.34
N ILE A 170 -1.14 -15.62 7.56
CA ILE A 170 -1.99 -16.56 8.30
C ILE A 170 -2.09 -17.91 7.56
N GLU A 171 -2.23 -17.88 6.24
CA GLU A 171 -2.24 -19.09 5.40
C GLU A 171 -0.90 -19.84 5.43
N ASP A 172 0.23 -19.12 5.40
CA ASP A 172 1.58 -19.71 5.29
C ASP A 172 2.13 -20.19 6.64
N ALA A 173 1.81 -19.51 7.75
CA ALA A 173 2.43 -19.73 9.05
C ALA A 173 1.43 -20.06 10.18
N GLY A 174 0.13 -20.07 9.88
CA GLY A 174 -0.92 -20.19 10.89
C GLY A 174 -1.24 -18.86 11.57
N ALA A 175 -2.20 -18.91 12.50
CA ALA A 175 -2.65 -17.77 13.30
C ALA A 175 -1.63 -17.45 14.41
N PRO A 176 -0.89 -16.33 14.36
CA PRO A 176 0.00 -15.94 15.45
C PRO A 176 -0.81 -15.34 16.62
N ASP A 177 -0.27 -15.37 17.84
CA ASP A 177 -0.90 -14.68 18.98
C ASP A 177 -0.93 -13.16 18.76
N MET A 178 0.09 -12.62 18.10
CA MET A 178 0.26 -11.18 17.88
C MET A 178 0.89 -10.88 16.51
N ILE A 179 0.45 -9.80 15.87
CA ILE A 179 1.07 -9.22 14.68
C ILE A 179 1.54 -7.80 14.99
N LEU A 180 2.85 -7.58 14.87
CA LEU A 180 3.45 -6.26 14.90
C LEU A 180 3.43 -5.65 13.48
N CYS A 181 2.73 -4.54 13.31
CA CYS A 181 2.53 -3.90 12.02
C CYS A 181 3.01 -2.45 12.02
N PRO A 182 3.95 -2.06 11.13
CA PRO A 182 4.32 -0.66 10.98
C PRO A 182 3.13 0.23 10.63
N VAL A 183 3.07 1.41 11.24
CA VAL A 183 2.07 2.43 10.96
C VAL A 183 2.72 3.72 10.46
N GLY A 184 1.96 4.41 9.63
CA GLY A 184 2.18 5.78 9.17
C GLY A 184 0.78 6.29 8.90
N GLY A 185 0.38 6.44 7.64
CA GLY A 185 -1.03 6.73 7.31
C GLY A 185 -2.05 5.59 7.55
N GLY A 186 -1.71 4.52 8.28
CA GLY A 186 -2.67 3.46 8.65
C GLY A 186 -3.04 2.41 7.59
N GLY A 187 -2.80 2.63 6.30
CA GLY A 187 -3.32 1.73 5.25
C GLY A 187 -2.89 0.24 5.35
N LEU A 188 -1.66 -0.04 5.80
CA LEU A 188 -1.21 -1.42 6.08
C LEU A 188 -1.81 -1.96 7.38
N LEU A 189 -1.79 -1.16 8.44
CA LEU A 189 -2.32 -1.51 9.75
C LEU A 189 -3.82 -1.83 9.67
N SER A 190 -4.61 -0.98 9.02
CA SER A 190 -6.05 -1.21 8.83
C SER A 190 -6.31 -2.49 8.04
N GLY A 191 -5.54 -2.75 6.98
CA GLY A 191 -5.65 -4.00 6.23
C GLY A 191 -5.30 -5.23 7.08
N THR A 192 -4.25 -5.11 7.89
CA THR A 192 -3.79 -6.16 8.82
C THR A 192 -4.85 -6.45 9.88
N ALA A 193 -5.42 -5.42 10.50
CA ALA A 193 -6.49 -5.54 11.50
C ALA A 193 -7.74 -6.18 10.91
N LEU A 194 -8.15 -5.81 9.70
CA LEU A 194 -9.28 -6.45 9.00
C LEU A 194 -9.01 -7.93 8.73
N ALA A 195 -7.82 -8.27 8.22
CA ALA A 195 -7.45 -9.66 7.96
C ALA A 195 -7.42 -10.49 9.24
N ALA A 196 -6.82 -9.98 10.32
CA ALA A 196 -6.83 -10.64 11.62
C ALA A 196 -8.26 -10.84 12.13
N ALA A 197 -9.10 -9.80 12.12
CA ALA A 197 -10.49 -9.89 12.59
C ALA A 197 -11.33 -10.96 11.85
N TYR A 198 -11.09 -11.16 10.55
CA TYR A 198 -11.84 -12.14 9.76
C TYR A 198 -11.23 -13.54 9.73
N PHE A 199 -9.90 -13.66 9.75
CA PHE A 199 -9.20 -14.94 9.52
C PHE A 199 -8.45 -15.46 10.74
N SER A 200 -8.29 -14.65 11.79
CA SER A 200 -7.56 -15.01 13.02
C SER A 200 -8.05 -14.21 14.23
N LYS A 201 -9.28 -14.51 14.68
CA LYS A 201 -10.01 -13.69 15.68
C LYS A 201 -9.31 -13.46 17.02
N ASN A 202 -8.38 -14.34 17.38
CA ASN A 202 -7.64 -14.25 18.65
C ASN A 202 -6.28 -13.55 18.49
N THR A 203 -5.88 -13.21 17.27
CA THR A 203 -4.62 -12.49 17.02
C THR A 203 -4.77 -11.02 17.39
N GLU A 204 -3.90 -10.54 18.27
CA GLU A 204 -3.76 -9.13 18.58
C GLU A 204 -2.95 -8.42 17.49
N VAL A 205 -3.40 -7.24 17.05
CA VAL A 205 -2.66 -6.42 16.07
C VAL A 205 -2.12 -5.17 16.78
N ILE A 206 -0.81 -5.06 16.86
CA ILE A 206 -0.12 -3.94 17.50
C ILE A 206 0.54 -3.07 16.44
N ALA A 207 0.24 -1.77 16.47
CA ALA A 207 0.85 -0.79 15.61
C ALA A 207 2.27 -0.43 16.09
N CYS A 208 3.21 -0.31 15.17
CA CYS A 208 4.58 0.12 15.47
C CYS A 208 4.88 1.44 14.76
N GLU A 209 5.12 2.49 15.52
CA GLU A 209 5.38 3.85 15.04
C GLU A 209 6.70 4.40 15.62
N PRO A 210 7.45 5.25 14.89
CA PRO A 210 8.60 5.94 15.47
C PRO A 210 8.20 6.89 16.60
N ALA A 211 8.91 6.86 17.73
CA ALA A 211 8.62 7.71 18.89
C ALA A 211 8.62 9.23 18.59
N MET A 212 9.33 9.67 17.54
CA MET A 212 9.41 11.09 17.14
C MET A 212 8.32 11.51 16.13
N ALA A 213 7.43 10.60 15.75
CA ALA A 213 6.31 10.83 14.84
C ALA A 213 5.14 9.94 15.26
N ASP A 214 4.72 10.09 16.53
CA ASP A 214 3.77 9.25 17.26
C ASP A 214 2.30 9.67 17.05
N ASP A 215 1.95 10.16 15.86
CA ASP A 215 0.61 10.70 15.58
C ASP A 215 -0.50 9.64 15.54
N ALA A 216 -0.19 8.37 15.27
CA ALA A 216 -1.18 7.29 15.36
C ALA A 216 -1.35 6.77 16.80
N TYR A 217 -0.37 6.98 17.68
CA TYR A 217 -0.44 6.59 19.08
C TYR A 217 -1.31 7.53 19.94
N ARG A 218 -1.34 8.83 19.61
CA ARG A 218 -2.04 9.89 20.38
C ARG A 218 -3.54 9.96 20.06
#